data_AF-A0A8E2UCW6-F1
#
_entry.id   AF-A0A8E2UCW6-F1
#
_cell.length_a   1.000
_cell.length_b   1.000
_cell.length_c   1.000
_cell.angle_alpha   90.00
_cell.angle_beta   90.00
_cell.angle_gamma   90.00
#
_symmetry.space_group_name_H-M   'P 1'
#
loop_
_entity.id
_entity.type
_entity.pdbx_description
1 polymer ?
#
loop_
_entity_poly.entity_id
_entity_poly.type
_entity_poly.pdbx_seq_one_letter_code
_entity_poly.pdbx_strand_id
1 'polypeptide(L)'
;MADAPHSFDLHSAFRDHGSVLLGFTVNALRDRPLAEDCVQETFLRAWRARDSFDPTKGGERTWLFAIARNVISDALRARDRLPRIAASEASTASADLPAEIPDPLTGLGLTEALARLPDEQREAIVAIHLTGYSYAEFSARCGVPVATLRTRVFYGLRAVRGHLDEPGGARD
;
A
#
# COMPACT_ATOMS: atom_id res chain seq x y z
N MET A 1 29.22 24.94 10.32
CA MET A 1 28.90 23.50 10.18
C MET A 1 27.42 23.44 9.89
N ALA A 2 27.07 23.31 8.60
CA ALA A 2 25.70 23.53 8.11
C ALA A 2 24.76 22.41 8.56
N ASP A 3 23.57 22.81 8.97
CA ASP A 3 22.43 22.02 9.42
C ASP A 3 22.06 20.95 8.38
N ALA A 4 22.05 19.66 8.76
CA ALA A 4 21.69 18.58 7.84
C ALA A 4 20.16 18.55 7.67
N PRO A 5 19.62 18.60 6.45
CA PRO A 5 18.19 18.74 6.22
C PRO A 5 17.45 17.45 6.63
N HIS A 6 16.41 17.60 7.45
CA HIS A 6 15.35 16.63 7.80
C HIS A 6 15.64 15.15 7.50
N SER A 7 16.55 14.54 8.26
CA SER A 7 16.83 13.10 8.17
C SER A 7 15.63 12.29 8.66
N PHE A 8 15.21 11.29 7.90
CA PHE A 8 14.24 10.29 8.34
C PHE A 8 14.70 9.62 9.65
N ASP A 9 13.86 9.69 10.70
CA ASP A 9 14.10 9.00 11.97
C ASP A 9 13.33 7.67 12.00
N LEU A 10 14.08 6.58 12.13
CA LEU A 10 13.52 5.23 12.10
C LEU A 10 12.61 4.96 13.30
N HIS A 11 12.96 5.50 14.47
CA HIS A 11 12.23 5.20 15.70
C HIS A 11 10.86 5.87 15.72
N SER A 12 10.79 7.17 15.41
CA SER A 12 9.52 7.88 15.26
C SER A 12 8.68 7.26 14.15
N ALA A 13 9.27 6.96 13.01
CA ALA A 13 8.58 6.34 11.88
C ALA A 13 7.95 5.00 12.26
N PHE A 14 8.69 4.16 12.99
CA PHE A 14 8.18 2.87 13.45
C PHE A 14 7.02 3.04 14.43
N ARG A 15 7.16 3.94 15.41
CA ARG A 15 6.12 4.22 16.40
C ARG A 15 4.85 4.76 15.73
N ASP A 16 5.00 5.67 14.77
CA ASP A 16 3.88 6.42 14.19
C ASP A 16 3.21 5.66 13.03
N HIS A 17 3.91 4.70 12.39
CA HIS A 17 3.42 4.02 11.19
C HIS A 17 3.45 2.48 11.25
N GLY A 18 4.03 1.87 12.28
CA GLY A 18 4.17 0.42 12.38
C GLY A 18 2.82 -0.33 12.41
N SER A 19 1.86 0.15 13.21
CA SER A 19 0.53 -0.48 13.34
C SER A 19 -0.25 -0.46 12.02
N VAL A 20 -0.26 0.68 11.33
CA VAL A 20 -1.00 0.83 10.07
C VAL A 20 -0.34 0.06 8.93
N LEU A 21 1.00 -0.02 8.90
CA LEU A 21 1.74 -0.86 7.95
C LEU A 21 1.48 -2.35 8.21
N LEU A 22 1.34 -2.75 9.47
CA LEU A 22 0.99 -4.12 9.84
C LEU A 22 -0.43 -4.47 9.40
N GLY A 23 -1.41 -3.60 9.63
CA GLY A 23 -2.77 -3.80 9.11
C GLY A 23 -2.81 -3.90 7.58
N PHE A 24 -2.04 -3.06 6.90
CA PHE A 24 -1.91 -3.08 5.43
C PHE A 24 -1.30 -4.38 4.91
N THR A 25 -0.16 -4.82 5.48
CA THR A 25 0.54 -6.04 5.08
C THR A 25 -0.25 -7.31 5.39
N VAL A 26 -0.92 -7.38 6.54
CA VAL A 26 -1.82 -8.51 6.91
C VAL A 26 -2.96 -8.64 5.90
N ASN A 27 -3.57 -7.53 5.49
CA ASN A 27 -4.63 -7.57 4.49
C ASN A 27 -4.14 -8.08 3.13
N ALA A 28 -2.92 -7.70 2.73
CA ALA A 28 -2.34 -8.11 1.46
C ALA A 28 -1.89 -9.59 1.45
N LEU A 29 -1.27 -10.06 2.53
CA LEU A 29 -0.61 -11.37 2.58
C LEU A 29 -1.52 -12.48 3.13
N ARG A 30 -2.51 -12.12 3.97
CA ARG A 30 -3.36 -13.06 4.74
C ARG A 30 -2.54 -14.05 5.58
N ASP A 31 -1.34 -13.65 5.98
CA ASP A 31 -0.39 -14.41 6.78
C ASP A 31 0.29 -13.41 7.73
N ARG A 32 0.01 -13.56 9.03
CA ARG A 32 0.44 -12.58 10.05
C ARG A 32 1.97 -12.62 10.29
N PRO A 33 2.60 -13.79 10.51
CA PRO A 33 4.06 -13.88 10.59
C PRO A 33 4.76 -13.26 9.37
N LEU A 34 4.33 -13.61 8.15
CA LEU A 34 4.94 -13.06 6.94
C LEU A 34 4.72 -11.55 6.82
N ALA A 35 3.57 -11.04 7.28
CA ALA A 35 3.30 -9.60 7.32
C ALA A 35 4.22 -8.86 8.30
N GLU A 36 4.46 -9.41 9.49
CA GLU A 36 5.38 -8.84 10.48
C GLU A 36 6.82 -8.78 9.92
N ASP A 37 7.26 -9.82 9.23
CA ASP A 37 8.55 -9.83 8.52
C ASP A 37 8.60 -8.76 7.42
N CYS A 38 7.52 -8.59 6.66
CA CYS A 38 7.44 -7.56 5.64
C CYS A 38 7.47 -6.14 6.22
N VAL A 39 6.85 -5.91 7.38
CA VAL A 39 6.94 -4.61 8.08
C VAL A 39 8.38 -4.36 8.53
N GLN A 40 9.04 -5.35 9.14
CA GLN A 40 10.44 -5.24 9.55
C GLN A 40 11.35 -4.92 8.35
N GLU A 41 11.24 -5.66 7.25
CA GLU A 41 12.02 -5.42 6.03
C GLU A 41 11.69 -4.06 5.41
N THR A 42 10.44 -3.58 5.50
CA THR A 42 10.08 -2.23 5.06
C THR A 42 10.89 -1.17 5.80
N PHE A 43 10.94 -1.24 7.13
CA PHE A 43 11.70 -0.31 7.95
C PHE A 43 13.22 -0.46 7.75
N LEU A 44 13.74 -1.67 7.52
CA LEU A 44 15.15 -1.89 7.17
C LEU A 44 15.50 -1.25 5.82
N ARG A 45 14.64 -1.38 4.81
CA ARG A 45 14.83 -0.72 3.50
C ARG A 45 14.71 0.80 3.62
N ALA A 46 13.75 1.30 4.41
CA ALA A 46 13.61 2.72 4.69
C ALA A 46 14.88 3.28 5.36
N TRP A 47 15.40 2.60 6.39
CA TRP A 47 16.65 3.00 7.03
C TRP A 47 17.80 3.06 6.02
N ARG A 48 17.97 2.04 5.17
CA ARG A 48 19.04 2.03 4.15
C ARG A 48 18.87 3.14 3.11
N ALA A 49 17.64 3.55 2.82
CA ALA A 49 17.31 4.57 1.83
C ALA A 49 17.02 5.96 2.42
N ARG A 50 17.27 6.16 3.73
CA ARG A 50 16.88 7.38 4.47
C ARG A 50 17.38 8.69 3.85
N ASP A 51 18.56 8.67 3.23
CA ASP A 51 19.16 9.85 2.60
C ASP A 51 18.44 10.25 1.29
N SER A 52 17.58 9.38 0.76
CA SER A 52 16.75 9.63 -0.43
C SER A 52 15.34 10.14 -0.09
N PHE A 53 14.97 10.16 1.19
CA PHE A 53 13.69 10.71 1.61
C PHE A 53 13.64 12.21 1.36
N ASP A 54 12.58 12.65 0.69
CA ASP A 54 12.37 14.04 0.31
C ASP A 54 10.94 14.44 0.71
N PRO A 55 10.77 15.23 1.79
CA PRO A 55 9.45 15.61 2.28
C PRO A 55 8.69 16.48 1.28
N THR A 56 9.36 17.08 0.29
CA THR A 56 8.69 17.86 -0.77
C THR A 56 7.98 16.98 -1.81
N LYS A 57 8.39 15.72 -1.95
CA LYS A 57 7.80 14.76 -2.91
C LYS A 57 6.66 13.93 -2.31
N GLY A 58 6.53 13.91 -0.99
CA GLY A 58 5.48 13.20 -0.27
C GLY A 58 5.85 12.97 1.19
N GLY A 59 4.84 12.88 2.05
CA GLY A 59 5.06 12.61 3.47
C GLY A 59 5.65 11.22 3.74
N GLU A 60 6.25 11.07 4.92
CA GLU A 60 6.91 9.84 5.37
C GLU A 60 6.02 8.61 5.23
N ARG A 61 4.74 8.70 5.64
CA ARG A 61 3.75 7.66 5.45
C ARG A 61 3.66 7.19 4.00
N THR A 62 3.54 8.09 3.04
CA THR A 62 3.43 7.72 1.61
C THR A 62 4.69 7.01 1.13
N TRP A 63 5.86 7.46 1.58
CA TRP A 63 7.15 6.84 1.24
C TRP A 63 7.29 5.43 1.81
N LEU A 64 6.95 5.23 3.09
CA LEU A 64 6.98 3.91 3.73
C LEU A 64 6.01 2.92 3.08
N PHE A 65 4.80 3.34 2.71
CA PHE A 65 3.85 2.48 2.01
C PHE A 65 4.34 2.10 0.60
N ALA A 66 5.12 2.97 -0.06
CA ALA A 66 5.74 2.62 -1.33
C ALA A 66 6.78 1.51 -1.17
N ILE A 67 7.62 1.59 -0.12
CA ILE A 67 8.59 0.55 0.21
C ILE A 67 7.86 -0.76 0.58
N ALA A 68 6.83 -0.69 1.42
CA ALA A 68 6.05 -1.85 1.86
C ALA A 68 5.44 -2.63 0.70
N ARG A 69 4.90 -1.94 -0.31
CA ARG A 69 4.37 -2.61 -1.53
C ARG A 69 5.44 -3.42 -2.26
N ASN A 70 6.66 -2.89 -2.37
CA ASN A 70 7.75 -3.63 -3.01
C ASN A 70 8.12 -4.88 -2.21
N VAL A 71 8.20 -4.75 -0.88
CA VAL A 71 8.48 -5.89 0.02
C VAL A 71 7.39 -6.96 -0.08
N ILE A 72 6.11 -6.58 -0.06
CA ILE A 72 4.98 -7.50 -0.23
C ILE A 72 5.06 -8.21 -1.59
N SER A 73 5.31 -7.47 -2.68
CA SER A 73 5.43 -8.06 -4.02
C SER A 73 6.59 -9.05 -4.09
N ASP A 74 7.74 -8.74 -3.49
CA ASP A 74 8.88 -9.66 -3.39
C ASP A 74 8.51 -10.93 -2.61
N ALA A 75 7.79 -10.81 -1.49
CA ALA A 75 7.35 -11.93 -0.66
C ALA A 75 6.35 -12.84 -1.38
N LEU A 76 5.35 -12.26 -2.06
CA LEU A 76 4.37 -13.02 -2.86
C LEU A 76 5.06 -13.80 -3.99
N ARG A 77 5.99 -13.16 -4.71
CA ARG A 77 6.79 -13.84 -5.75
C ARG A 77 7.66 -14.95 -5.20
N ALA A 78 8.22 -14.79 -4.01
CA ALA A 78 8.98 -15.85 -3.35
C ALA A 78 8.06 -17.04 -3.02
N ARG A 79 6.86 -16.77 -2.50
CA ARG A 79 5.85 -17.79 -2.19
C ARG A 79 5.43 -18.59 -3.42
N ASP A 80 5.23 -17.93 -4.55
CA ASP A 80 4.82 -18.59 -5.81
C ASP A 80 5.93 -19.45 -6.44
N ARG A 81 7.19 -19.20 -6.10
CA ARG A 81 8.35 -19.99 -6.57
C ARG A 81 8.62 -21.26 -5.76
N LEU A 82 8.04 -21.40 -4.56
CA LEU A 82 8.13 -22.65 -3.82
C LEU A 82 7.18 -23.68 -4.44
N PRO A 83 7.63 -24.92 -4.73
CA PRO A 83 6.72 -26.00 -5.09
C PRO A 83 5.66 -26.14 -4.00
N ARG A 84 4.37 -26.09 -4.36
CA ARG A 84 3.27 -26.40 -3.45
C ARG A 84 3.37 -27.88 -3.05
N ILE A 85 4.22 -28.20 -2.08
CA ILE A 85 4.04 -29.40 -1.29
C ILE A 85 2.75 -29.16 -0.54
N ALA A 86 1.73 -29.95 -0.86
CA ALA A 86 0.40 -29.85 -0.28
C ALA A 86 0.49 -29.98 1.25
N ALA A 87 0.59 -28.86 1.95
CA ALA A 87 0.28 -28.78 3.36
C ALA A 87 -1.26 -28.77 3.45
N SER A 88 -1.80 -29.98 3.46
CA SER A 88 -3.10 -30.27 4.04
C SER A 88 -3.15 -29.68 5.45
N GLU A 89 -4.21 -28.94 5.73
CA GLU A 89 -4.65 -28.53 7.08
C GLU A 89 -3.76 -27.53 7.84
N ALA A 90 -4.01 -26.24 7.61
CA ALA A 90 -3.84 -25.22 8.65
C ALA A 90 -5.00 -24.22 8.57
N SER A 91 -6.07 -24.62 9.25
CA SER A 91 -7.12 -23.81 9.89
C SER A 91 -7.28 -22.35 9.46
N THR A 92 -8.47 -22.07 8.92
CA THR A 92 -9.17 -20.78 8.99
C THR A 92 -9.18 -20.27 10.43
N ALA A 93 -8.16 -19.51 10.81
CA ALA A 93 -8.21 -18.63 11.97
C ALA A 93 -8.57 -17.23 11.48
N SER A 94 -9.88 -16.96 11.38
CA SER A 94 -10.39 -15.60 11.48
C SER A 94 -10.01 -15.09 12.88
N ALA A 95 -8.87 -14.43 12.98
CA ALA A 95 -8.56 -13.61 14.15
C ALA A 95 -9.34 -12.31 13.99
N ASP A 96 -10.46 -12.21 14.72
CA ASP A 96 -11.05 -10.93 15.08
C ASP A 96 -9.95 -10.07 15.71
N LEU A 97 -9.50 -9.07 14.96
CA LEU A 97 -8.60 -8.05 15.46
C LEU A 97 -9.39 -6.75 15.53
N PRO A 98 -9.43 -6.08 16.71
CA PRO A 98 -9.91 -4.72 16.78
C PRO A 98 -8.89 -3.87 16.02
N ALA A 99 -9.19 -3.59 14.75
CA ALA A 99 -8.57 -2.49 14.07
C ALA A 99 -9.02 -1.23 14.80
N GLU A 100 -8.08 -0.38 15.19
CA GLU A 100 -8.37 1.04 15.28
C GLU A 100 -8.82 1.43 13.86
N ILE A 101 -10.13 1.39 13.65
CA ILE A 101 -10.77 1.64 12.36
C ILE A 101 -10.40 3.09 12.05
N PRO A 102 -9.65 3.37 10.97
CA PRO A 102 -9.50 4.74 10.49
C PRO A 102 -10.91 5.29 10.36
N ASP A 103 -11.16 6.46 10.95
CA ASP A 103 -12.47 7.12 11.01
C ASP A 103 -13.40 6.65 9.86
N PRO A 104 -14.54 6.00 10.16
CA PRO A 104 -15.45 5.47 9.16
C PRO A 104 -15.80 6.49 8.06
N LEU A 105 -15.83 7.80 8.39
CA LEU A 105 -16.02 8.87 7.40
C LEU A 105 -14.88 8.96 6.38
N THR A 106 -13.63 8.76 6.80
CA THR A 106 -12.47 8.74 5.90
C THR A 106 -12.54 7.54 4.94
N GLY A 107 -13.05 6.40 5.40
CA GLY A 107 -13.30 5.21 4.57
C GLY A 107 -14.43 5.41 3.54
N LEU A 108 -15.48 6.15 3.91
CA LEU A 108 -16.60 6.47 3.03
C LEU A 108 -16.16 7.39 1.88
N GLY A 109 -15.38 8.44 2.15
CA GLY A 109 -14.90 9.36 1.13
C GLY A 109 -14.00 8.70 0.08
N LEU A 110 -13.10 7.81 0.49
CA LEU A 110 -12.25 7.05 -0.44
C LEU A 110 -13.08 6.08 -1.29
N THR A 111 -14.04 5.39 -0.69
CA THR A 111 -14.89 4.43 -1.40
C THR A 111 -15.73 5.12 -2.46
N GLU A 112 -16.30 6.28 -2.13
CA GLU A 112 -17.07 7.10 -3.07
C GLU A 112 -16.18 7.69 -4.18
N ALA A 113 -15.00 8.22 -3.82
CA ALA A 113 -14.05 8.75 -4.80
C ALA A 113 -13.58 7.68 -5.79
N LEU A 114 -13.32 6.46 -5.33
CA LEU A 114 -12.98 5.34 -6.22
C LEU A 114 -14.16 4.96 -7.11
N ALA A 115 -15.39 4.95 -6.59
CA ALA A 115 -16.59 4.62 -7.37
C ALA A 115 -16.85 5.59 -8.53
N ARG A 116 -16.41 6.85 -8.42
CA ARG A 116 -16.53 7.86 -9.48
C ARG A 116 -15.49 7.74 -10.60
N LEU A 117 -14.46 6.92 -10.42
CA LEU A 117 -13.45 6.72 -11.46
C LEU A 117 -13.98 5.86 -12.62
N PRO A 118 -13.48 6.10 -13.86
CA PRO A 118 -13.61 5.14 -14.94
C PRO A 118 -13.12 3.75 -14.51
N ASP A 119 -13.85 2.71 -14.93
CA ASP A 119 -13.62 1.32 -14.50
C ASP A 119 -12.16 0.88 -14.67
N GLU A 120 -11.55 1.24 -15.79
CA GLU A 120 -10.16 0.89 -16.10
C GLU A 120 -9.14 1.53 -15.14
N GLN A 121 -9.41 2.73 -14.65
CA GLN A 121 -8.56 3.43 -13.69
C GLN A 121 -8.78 2.87 -12.29
N ARG A 122 -10.04 2.64 -11.92
CA ARG A 122 -10.41 2.01 -10.64
C ARG A 122 -9.80 0.62 -10.54
N GLU A 123 -9.95 -0.21 -11.57
CA GLU A 123 -9.40 -1.56 -11.61
C GLU A 123 -7.89 -1.55 -11.48
N ALA A 124 -7.19 -0.69 -12.23
CA ALA A 124 -5.74 -0.57 -12.12
C ALA A 124 -5.29 -0.11 -10.72
N ILE A 125 -6.00 0.83 -10.09
CA ILE A 125 -5.69 1.28 -8.73
C ILE A 125 -5.95 0.19 -7.71
N VAL A 126 -7.10 -0.49 -7.78
CA VAL A 126 -7.43 -1.60 -6.89
C VAL A 126 -6.38 -2.70 -7.04
N ALA A 127 -6.07 -3.10 -8.27
CA ALA A 127 -5.09 -4.14 -8.57
C ALA A 127 -3.72 -3.82 -7.94
N ILE A 128 -3.21 -2.62 -8.20
CA ILE A 128 -1.84 -2.24 -7.81
C ILE A 128 -1.75 -1.84 -6.33
N HIS A 129 -2.72 -1.08 -5.82
CA HIS A 129 -2.62 -0.46 -4.49
C HIS A 129 -3.40 -1.18 -3.40
N LEU A 130 -4.49 -1.88 -3.74
CA LEU A 130 -5.34 -2.56 -2.74
C LEU A 130 -5.09 -4.08 -2.72
N THR A 131 -4.86 -4.70 -3.88
CA THR A 131 -4.60 -6.14 -3.97
C THR A 131 -3.12 -6.51 -4.09
N GLY A 132 -2.24 -5.51 -4.30
CA GLY A 132 -0.79 -5.69 -4.22
C GLY A 132 -0.12 -6.27 -5.47
N TYR A 133 -0.80 -6.29 -6.62
CA TYR A 133 -0.14 -6.67 -7.89
C TYR A 133 0.94 -5.65 -8.26
N SER A 134 2.07 -6.11 -8.78
CA SER A 134 2.97 -5.25 -9.53
C SER A 134 2.38 -4.92 -10.90
N TYR A 135 2.85 -3.83 -11.50
CA TYR A 135 2.43 -3.46 -12.86
C TYR A 135 2.68 -4.57 -13.88
N ALA A 136 3.78 -5.32 -13.75
CA ALA A 136 4.11 -6.41 -14.66
C ALA A 136 3.16 -7.61 -14.50
N GLU A 137 2.84 -8.00 -13.26
CA GLU A 137 1.90 -9.10 -12.97
C GLU A 137 0.50 -8.75 -13.44
N PHE A 138 0.03 -7.54 -13.14
CA PHE A 138 -1.30 -7.13 -13.59
C PHE A 138 -1.35 -7.00 -15.11
N SER A 139 -0.31 -6.46 -15.73
CA SER A 139 -0.17 -6.40 -17.20
C SER A 139 -0.28 -7.77 -17.86
N ALA A 140 0.43 -8.77 -17.32
CA ALA A 140 0.37 -10.14 -17.81
C ALA A 140 -1.04 -10.76 -17.64
N ARG A 141 -1.75 -10.38 -16.57
CA ARG A 141 -3.09 -10.90 -16.27
C ARG A 141 -4.19 -10.26 -17.11
N CYS A 142 -4.18 -8.94 -17.28
CA CYS A 142 -5.26 -8.21 -17.96
C CYS A 142 -4.97 -7.93 -19.43
N GLY A 143 -3.77 -8.27 -19.93
CA GLY A 143 -3.37 -8.04 -21.32
C GLY A 143 -3.10 -6.58 -21.67
N VAL A 144 -3.04 -5.69 -20.67
CA VAL A 144 -2.81 -4.26 -20.86
C VAL A 144 -1.33 -3.93 -20.64
N PRO A 145 -0.67 -3.14 -21.52
CA PRO A 145 0.73 -2.78 -21.34
C PRO A 145 1.01 -2.05 -20.02
N VAL A 146 2.17 -2.34 -19.40
CA VAL A 146 2.64 -1.68 -18.16
C VAL A 146 2.60 -0.15 -18.25
N ALA A 147 2.99 0.42 -19.39
CA ALA A 147 2.95 1.87 -19.60
C ALA A 147 1.52 2.44 -19.47
N THR A 148 0.54 1.75 -20.04
CA THR A 148 -0.89 2.11 -19.95
C THR A 148 -1.43 1.94 -18.53
N LEU A 149 -1.02 0.88 -17.81
CA LEU A 149 -1.41 0.71 -16.42
C LEU A 149 -0.85 1.84 -15.54
N ARG A 150 0.39 2.28 -15.77
CA ARG A 150 0.98 3.41 -15.06
C ARG A 150 0.21 4.70 -15.30
N THR A 151 -0.18 5.00 -16.55
CA THR A 151 -0.98 6.20 -16.84
C THR A 151 -2.38 6.11 -16.24
N ARG A 152 -3.05 4.93 -16.31
CA ARG A 152 -4.36 4.71 -15.67
C ARG A 152 -4.30 4.94 -14.14
N VAL A 153 -3.29 4.39 -13.48
CA VAL A 153 -3.07 4.61 -12.03
C VAL A 153 -2.78 6.08 -11.75
N PHE A 154 -1.92 6.73 -12.53
CA PHE A 154 -1.57 8.14 -12.34
C PHE A 154 -2.80 9.06 -12.44
N TYR A 155 -3.58 8.94 -13.50
CA TYR A 155 -4.77 9.76 -13.70
C TYR A 155 -5.88 9.44 -12.70
N GLY A 156 -6.09 8.16 -12.37
CA GLY A 156 -7.08 7.78 -11.37
C GLY A 156 -6.73 8.28 -9.96
N LEU A 157 -5.46 8.22 -9.54
CA LEU A 157 -5.04 8.77 -8.25
C LEU A 157 -5.17 10.29 -8.20
N ARG A 158 -4.89 10.98 -9.31
CA ARG A 158 -5.10 12.43 -9.44
C ARG A 158 -6.59 12.78 -9.30
N ALA A 159 -7.47 12.00 -9.91
CA ALA A 159 -8.92 12.20 -9.81
C ALA A 159 -9.45 11.92 -8.39
N VAL A 160 -9.00 10.82 -7.76
CA VAL A 160 -9.33 10.52 -6.34
C VAL A 160 -8.92 11.66 -5.44
N ARG A 161 -7.70 12.18 -5.60
CA ARG A 161 -7.23 13.33 -4.81
C ARG A 161 -8.11 14.56 -5.03
N GLY A 162 -8.48 14.87 -6.28
CA GLY A 162 -9.42 15.96 -6.56
C GLY A 162 -10.76 15.81 -5.85
N HIS A 163 -11.32 14.60 -5.80
CA HIS A 163 -12.59 14.32 -5.11
C HIS A 163 -12.48 14.37 -3.58
N LEU A 164 -11.31 14.10 -3.02
CA LEU A 164 -11.07 14.21 -1.58
C LEU A 164 -10.73 15.64 -1.14
N ASP A 165 -10.16 16.44 -2.04
CA ASP A 165 -9.83 17.85 -1.80
C ASP A 165 -11.05 18.78 -2.01
N GLU A 166 -12.12 18.32 -2.68
CA GLU A 166 -13.42 18.99 -2.69
C GLU A 166 -14.05 18.88 -1.29
N PRO A 167 -14.16 19.98 -0.51
CA PRO A 167 -14.83 19.93 0.79
C PRO A 167 -16.26 19.46 0.53
N GLY A 168 -16.64 18.37 1.20
CA GLY A 168 -17.92 17.68 1.03
C GLY A 168 -19.03 18.69 0.81
N GLY A 169 -19.57 18.69 -0.42
CA GLY A 169 -20.67 19.57 -0.79
C GLY A 169 -21.74 19.49 0.27
N ALA A 170 -22.05 20.66 0.83
CA ALA A 170 -23.21 20.89 1.67
C ALA A 170 -24.41 20.15 1.05
N ARG A 171 -24.95 19.20 1.81
CA ARG A 171 -26.25 18.62 1.52
C ARG A 171 -27.28 19.61 2.08
N ASP A 172 -27.85 20.42 1.20
CA ASP A 172 -29.22 20.92 1.33
C ASP A 172 -30.18 19.86 0.78
#